data_AF-A0A5C7ATU7-F1
#
_entry.id   AF-A0A5C7ATU7-F1
#
_cell.length_a   1.000
_cell.length_b   1.000
_cell.length_c   1.000
_cell.angle_alpha   90.00
_cell.angle_beta   90.00
_cell.angle_gamma   90.00
#
_symmetry.space_group_name_H-M   'P 1'
#
loop_
_entity.id
_entity.type
_entity.pdbx_description
1 polymer ?
#
loop_
_entity_poly.entity_id
_entity_poly.type
_entity_poly.pdbx_seq_one_letter_code
_entity_poly.pdbx_strand_id
1 'polypeptide(L)'
;MRAYNIYFSFLVLLVFQSFLSAQVGIGTVTPNASSVLDVESTTQGMLTPRMTTTQRNAIATPAEGLLVFDTDDNLFYYYSGSAWLPLSNQQRDNYKLVKSAADLADELTAGGGTEYLLTTNTLYEINGTILLAAPINLNSAYVTGRDTNEDVLVRSGGTLFAGSAGGSIRNLTLTAPGIGGVVFNLTGTGTENLILRDSFIVNSASVGTISDFNLVFNSILQFVNNSAGITYTDINQLLLNSEGWDGTNAGTYQTMVGNFEVIAKQGGFSEVIGATAGFDVTGVTAISGGATLADVAFYGGGNYINGTSPYTGYNFTREWDVNCPGLLVETDGVAAGNFYSNRPVTTGFTQTISSGTAVEVQGNGTFVANNLFRFTSTGGNNELVYDGVKERQFQVNASLSIRVNGASTNFYAFYIAKDNVVIAESNAVVRIEDDNQIQNVSLSTNTNLANGEAIQVYAQRLTGAGTDTLVIFSENVSIK
;
A
#
# COMPACT_ATOMS: atom_id res chain seq x y z
N MET A 1 45.20 -70.48 -67.39
CA MET A 1 44.87 -70.17 -65.97
C MET A 1 45.69 -69.00 -65.37
N ARG A 2 46.26 -68.08 -66.18
CA ARG A 2 47.07 -66.94 -65.66
C ARG A 2 46.38 -65.56 -65.75
N ALA A 3 45.34 -65.40 -66.58
CA ALA A 3 44.63 -64.11 -66.72
C ALA A 3 43.57 -63.87 -65.62
N TYR A 4 42.89 -64.91 -65.14
CA TYR A 4 41.84 -64.78 -64.11
C TYR A 4 42.34 -64.29 -62.74
N ASN A 5 43.58 -64.61 -62.36
CA ASN A 5 44.15 -64.16 -61.09
C ASN A 5 44.46 -62.65 -61.08
N ILE A 6 44.74 -62.06 -62.24
CA ILE A 6 44.95 -60.61 -62.38
C ILE A 6 43.62 -59.86 -62.28
N TYR A 7 42.55 -60.35 -62.92
CA TYR A 7 41.23 -59.72 -62.82
C TYR A 7 40.59 -59.87 -61.43
N PHE A 8 40.79 -61.01 -60.75
CA PHE A 8 40.34 -61.21 -59.38
C PHE A 8 41.12 -60.32 -58.40
N SER A 9 42.44 -60.17 -58.57
CA SER A 9 43.24 -59.29 -57.73
C SER A 9 42.95 -57.79 -57.99
N PHE A 10 42.56 -57.41 -59.21
CA PHE A 10 42.13 -56.04 -59.54
C PHE A 10 40.72 -55.74 -59.02
N LEU A 11 39.82 -56.74 -59.05
CA LEU A 11 38.48 -56.65 -58.45
C LEU A 11 38.56 -56.51 -56.93
N VAL A 12 39.42 -57.31 -56.25
CA VAL A 12 39.66 -57.21 -54.81
C VAL A 12 40.25 -55.85 -54.42
N LEU A 13 41.09 -55.23 -55.26
CA LEU A 13 41.59 -53.87 -55.03
C LEU A 13 40.51 -52.77 -55.18
N LEU A 14 39.49 -53.02 -56.01
CA LEU A 14 38.37 -52.10 -56.29
C LEU A 14 37.29 -52.14 -55.19
N VAL A 15 37.12 -53.27 -54.50
CA VAL A 15 36.14 -53.39 -53.38
C VAL A 15 36.69 -52.81 -52.05
N PHE A 16 37.99 -52.52 -51.95
CA PHE A 16 38.60 -51.87 -50.77
C PHE A 16 38.53 -50.33 -50.77
N GLN A 17 37.92 -49.70 -51.79
CA GLN A 17 37.91 -48.24 -51.97
C GLN A 17 36.75 -47.52 -51.26
N SER A 18 35.83 -48.22 -50.61
CA SER A 18 34.59 -47.61 -50.12
C SER A 18 34.49 -47.59 -48.60
N PHE A 19 35.35 -46.84 -47.90
CA PHE A 19 35.10 -46.23 -46.57
C PHE A 19 36.08 -45.07 -46.25
N LEU A 20 36.48 -44.25 -47.23
CA LEU A 20 37.21 -43.03 -46.93
C LEU A 20 36.22 -41.91 -46.60
N SER A 21 35.97 -41.69 -45.31
CA SER A 21 35.28 -40.49 -44.82
C SER A 21 36.17 -39.27 -45.12
N ALA A 22 35.67 -38.30 -45.89
CA ALA A 22 36.37 -37.04 -46.19
C ALA A 22 36.36 -36.03 -45.03
N GLN A 23 36.27 -36.53 -43.80
CA GLN A 23 36.21 -35.70 -42.58
C GLN A 23 37.62 -35.28 -42.20
N VAL A 24 37.79 -34.00 -41.91
CA VAL A 24 39.06 -33.48 -41.42
C VAL A 24 39.06 -33.59 -39.91
N GLY A 25 39.81 -34.54 -39.37
CA GLY A 25 40.14 -34.60 -37.94
C GLY A 25 41.43 -33.84 -37.68
N ILE A 26 41.41 -32.91 -36.73
CA ILE A 26 42.61 -32.25 -36.20
C ILE A 26 42.72 -32.60 -34.72
N GLY A 27 43.77 -33.33 -34.34
CA GLY A 27 43.96 -33.80 -32.97
C GLY A 27 43.13 -35.02 -32.57
N THR A 28 42.31 -35.56 -33.49
CA THR A 28 41.55 -36.81 -33.32
C THR A 28 41.68 -37.70 -34.54
N VAL A 29 41.73 -39.02 -34.32
CA VAL A 29 41.74 -40.04 -35.39
C VAL A 29 40.35 -40.64 -35.64
N THR A 30 39.38 -40.29 -34.82
CA THR A 30 37.98 -40.69 -34.94
C THR A 30 37.08 -39.45 -34.91
N PRO A 31 37.07 -38.64 -35.98
CA PRO A 31 36.19 -37.48 -36.07
C PRO A 31 34.73 -37.87 -35.83
N ASN A 32 33.98 -37.00 -35.17
CA ASN A 32 32.55 -37.21 -34.95
C ASN A 32 31.85 -37.38 -36.31
N ALA A 33 31.07 -38.46 -36.45
CA ALA A 33 30.41 -38.82 -37.71
C ALA A 33 29.47 -37.73 -38.27
N SER A 34 29.01 -36.80 -37.42
CA SER A 34 28.17 -35.67 -37.82
C SER A 34 28.93 -34.39 -38.22
N SER A 35 30.27 -34.42 -38.24
CA SER A 35 31.12 -33.26 -38.54
C SER A 35 31.87 -33.39 -39.87
N VAL A 36 32.11 -32.26 -40.54
CA VAL A 36 33.03 -32.18 -41.69
C VAL A 36 34.45 -31.82 -41.24
N LEU A 37 34.56 -31.06 -40.15
CA LEU A 37 35.79 -30.72 -39.43
C LEU A 37 35.56 -31.00 -37.94
N ASP A 38 36.40 -31.86 -37.35
CA ASP A 38 36.43 -32.13 -35.92
C ASP A 38 37.80 -31.74 -35.36
N VAL A 39 37.82 -30.88 -34.35
CA VAL A 39 39.05 -30.38 -33.74
C VAL A 39 39.04 -30.76 -32.27
N GLU A 40 39.88 -31.72 -31.90
CA GLU A 40 40.02 -32.19 -30.52
C GLU A 40 41.37 -31.72 -29.97
N SER A 41 41.33 -30.93 -28.89
CA SER A 41 42.52 -30.56 -28.14
C SER A 41 42.15 -30.20 -26.71
N THR A 42 43.00 -30.59 -25.76
CA THR A 42 42.86 -30.22 -24.34
C THR A 42 43.71 -29.02 -23.95
N THR A 43 44.60 -28.55 -24.85
CA THR A 43 45.57 -27.48 -24.56
C THR A 43 45.58 -26.33 -25.58
N GLN A 44 44.94 -26.50 -26.75
CA GLN A 44 44.92 -25.52 -27.83
C GLN A 44 43.47 -25.26 -28.28
N GLY A 45 43.21 -24.05 -28.80
CA GLY A 45 41.92 -23.67 -29.37
C GLY A 45 42.01 -23.37 -30.87
N MET A 46 40.88 -23.04 -31.48
CA MET A 46 40.80 -22.61 -32.87
C MET A 46 40.78 -21.08 -32.96
N LEU A 47 41.71 -20.51 -33.72
CA LEU A 47 41.61 -19.11 -34.14
C LEU A 47 40.74 -19.01 -35.39
N THR A 48 39.56 -18.38 -35.26
CA THR A 48 38.75 -17.99 -36.42
C THR A 48 39.40 -16.82 -37.16
N PRO A 49 39.02 -16.52 -38.42
CA PRO A 49 39.51 -15.34 -39.13
C PRO A 49 39.33 -14.06 -38.29
N ARG A 50 40.44 -13.35 -38.05
CA ARG A 50 40.48 -12.11 -37.26
C ARG A 50 40.57 -10.92 -38.21
N MET A 51 39.69 -9.94 -38.03
CA MET A 51 39.63 -8.77 -38.92
C MET A 51 39.00 -7.57 -38.22
N THR A 52 39.25 -6.36 -38.73
CA THR A 52 38.59 -5.12 -38.27
C THR A 52 37.10 -5.12 -38.64
N THR A 53 36.31 -4.27 -37.99
CA THR A 53 34.89 -4.08 -38.32
C THR A 53 34.69 -3.66 -39.78
N THR A 54 35.59 -2.81 -40.29
CA THR A 54 35.57 -2.40 -41.70
C THR A 54 35.80 -3.59 -42.63
N GLN A 55 36.75 -4.46 -42.31
CA GLN A 55 37.05 -5.66 -43.11
C GLN A 55 35.94 -6.70 -43.04
N ARG A 56 35.34 -6.93 -41.87
CA ARG A 56 34.18 -7.81 -41.69
C ARG A 56 33.01 -7.37 -42.56
N ASN A 57 32.66 -6.09 -42.50
CA ASN A 57 31.58 -5.52 -43.29
C ASN A 57 31.88 -5.48 -44.79
N ALA A 58 33.17 -5.56 -45.19
CA ALA A 58 33.61 -5.59 -46.57
C ALA A 58 33.61 -7.00 -47.20
N ILE A 59 33.30 -8.07 -46.44
CA ILE A 59 33.15 -9.42 -46.99
C ILE A 59 31.98 -9.41 -48.00
N ALA A 60 32.28 -9.61 -49.28
CA ALA A 60 31.27 -9.71 -50.31
C ALA A 60 30.51 -11.04 -50.16
N THR A 61 29.17 -10.98 -50.16
CA THR A 61 28.27 -12.14 -50.06
C THR A 61 28.66 -13.13 -48.93
N PRO A 62 28.67 -12.68 -47.66
CA PRO A 62 29.02 -13.58 -46.56
C PRO A 62 27.98 -14.71 -46.44
N ALA A 63 28.46 -15.93 -46.21
CA ALA A 63 27.57 -17.09 -46.03
C ALA A 63 26.88 -17.03 -44.66
N GLU A 64 25.63 -17.49 -44.59
CA GLU A 64 24.94 -17.68 -43.31
C GLU A 64 25.74 -18.64 -42.41
N GLY A 65 25.91 -18.28 -41.14
CA GLY A 65 26.74 -19.01 -40.17
C GLY A 65 28.24 -18.73 -40.26
N LEU A 66 28.69 -17.84 -41.15
CA LEU A 66 30.11 -17.45 -41.23
C LEU A 66 30.56 -16.79 -39.93
N LEU A 67 31.54 -17.37 -39.25
CA LEU A 67 32.07 -16.92 -37.96
C LEU A 67 33.42 -16.21 -38.12
N VAL A 68 33.55 -15.03 -37.53
CA VAL A 68 34.78 -14.24 -37.49
C VAL A 68 34.99 -13.64 -36.10
N PHE A 69 36.24 -13.30 -35.78
CA PHE A 69 36.56 -12.48 -34.62
C PHE A 69 36.84 -11.05 -35.06
N ASP A 70 36.04 -10.10 -34.59
CA ASP A 70 36.22 -8.68 -34.86
C ASP A 70 37.25 -8.07 -33.91
N THR A 71 38.32 -7.50 -34.45
CA THR A 71 39.42 -6.95 -33.65
C THR A 71 39.18 -5.53 -33.16
N ASP A 72 38.21 -4.80 -33.71
CA ASP A 72 37.88 -3.46 -33.21
C ASP A 72 36.92 -3.58 -32.00
N ASP A 73 35.91 -4.45 -32.12
CA ASP A 73 34.93 -4.71 -31.04
C ASP A 73 35.41 -5.73 -30.00
N ASN A 74 36.46 -6.51 -30.31
CA ASN A 74 36.92 -7.65 -29.51
C ASN A 74 35.84 -8.71 -29.22
N LEU A 75 34.99 -8.98 -30.22
CA LEU A 75 33.88 -9.93 -30.12
C LEU A 75 33.86 -10.89 -31.30
N PHE A 76 33.32 -12.10 -31.07
CA PHE A 76 32.94 -12.98 -32.17
C PHE A 76 31.67 -12.49 -32.84
N TYR A 77 31.61 -12.59 -34.16
CA TYR A 77 30.44 -12.25 -34.97
C TYR A 77 30.10 -13.42 -35.89
N TYR A 78 28.81 -13.71 -36.05
CA TYR A 78 28.32 -14.60 -37.10
C TYR A 78 27.42 -13.84 -38.08
N TYR A 79 27.43 -14.23 -39.35
CA TYR A 79 26.50 -13.68 -40.33
C TYR A 79 25.18 -14.45 -40.30
N SER A 80 24.06 -13.77 -40.05
CA SER A 80 22.72 -14.37 -39.93
C SER A 80 22.04 -14.69 -41.26
N GLY A 81 22.73 -14.48 -42.39
CA GLY A 81 22.13 -14.46 -43.72
C GLY A 81 21.63 -13.08 -44.15
N SER A 82 21.55 -12.11 -43.22
CA SER A 82 21.16 -10.72 -43.51
C SER A 82 22.04 -9.67 -42.83
N ALA A 83 22.57 -9.95 -41.64
CA ALA A 83 23.41 -9.02 -40.88
C ALA A 83 24.50 -9.75 -40.08
N TRP A 84 25.53 -9.01 -39.69
CA TRP A 84 26.51 -9.48 -38.71
C TRP A 84 25.94 -9.30 -37.30
N LEU A 85 25.83 -10.40 -36.55
CA LEU A 85 25.35 -10.40 -35.17
C LEU A 85 26.49 -10.81 -34.22
N PRO A 86 26.69 -10.06 -33.11
CA PRO A 86 27.72 -10.41 -32.14
C PRO A 86 27.29 -11.62 -31.29
N LEU A 87 28.25 -12.48 -30.97
CA LEU A 87 28.14 -13.48 -29.92
C LEU A 87 28.63 -12.86 -28.61
N SER A 88 27.81 -12.02 -28.01
CA SER A 88 28.10 -11.38 -26.72
C SER A 88 27.28 -11.99 -25.58
N ASN A 89 27.90 -12.23 -24.43
CA ASN A 89 27.18 -12.39 -23.18
C ASN A 89 26.94 -10.99 -22.60
N GLN A 90 25.78 -10.39 -22.87
CA GLN A 90 25.42 -9.10 -22.28
C GLN A 90 25.19 -9.30 -20.78
N GLN A 91 26.23 -9.09 -19.97
CA GLN A 91 26.14 -9.05 -18.52
C GLN A 91 26.04 -7.59 -18.10
N ARG A 92 25.04 -7.26 -17.28
CA ARG A 92 24.92 -5.93 -16.69
C ARG A 92 26.11 -5.68 -15.76
N ASP A 93 26.55 -4.43 -15.67
CA ASP A 93 27.42 -4.01 -14.58
C ASP A 93 26.65 -4.11 -13.26
N ASN A 94 27.35 -4.47 -12.17
CA ASN A 94 26.78 -4.71 -10.85
C ASN A 94 25.59 -5.69 -10.87
N TYR A 95 25.81 -6.87 -11.43
CA TYR A 95 24.81 -7.93 -11.51
C TYR A 95 25.36 -9.28 -11.06
N LYS A 96 24.54 -10.03 -10.34
CA LYS A 96 24.83 -11.39 -9.89
C LYS A 96 23.62 -12.30 -10.07
N LEU A 97 23.83 -13.43 -10.72
CA LEU A 97 22.84 -14.50 -10.83
C LEU A 97 23.04 -15.49 -9.68
N VAL A 98 21.98 -15.75 -8.91
CA VAL A 98 21.98 -16.62 -7.73
C VAL A 98 21.14 -17.86 -8.04
N LYS A 99 21.79 -19.01 -8.14
CA LYS A 99 21.17 -20.32 -8.38
C LYS A 99 21.23 -21.21 -7.14
N SER A 100 22.06 -20.85 -6.16
CA SER A 100 22.17 -21.50 -4.87
C SER A 100 22.71 -20.53 -3.82
N ALA A 101 22.57 -20.86 -2.53
CA ALA A 101 23.17 -20.06 -1.46
C ALA A 101 24.70 -20.01 -1.53
N ALA A 102 25.35 -20.97 -2.20
CA ALA A 102 26.79 -20.96 -2.40
C ALA A 102 27.25 -19.81 -3.31
N ASP A 103 26.37 -19.35 -4.21
CA ASP A 103 26.68 -18.18 -5.04
C ASP A 103 26.80 -16.91 -4.19
N LEU A 104 26.25 -16.89 -2.97
CA LEU A 104 26.31 -15.76 -2.03
C LEU A 104 27.46 -15.89 -0.99
N ALA A 105 28.47 -16.72 -1.24
CA ALA A 105 29.55 -16.95 -0.27
C ALA A 105 30.37 -15.67 0.05
N ASP A 106 30.57 -14.79 -0.93
CA ASP A 106 31.28 -13.53 -0.74
C ASP A 106 30.48 -12.57 0.14
N GLU A 107 29.18 -12.46 -0.09
CA GLU A 107 28.25 -11.66 0.71
C GLU A 107 28.12 -12.19 2.14
N LEU A 108 28.14 -13.52 2.31
CA LEU A 108 28.16 -14.14 3.63
C LEU A 108 29.44 -13.81 4.39
N THR A 109 30.58 -13.83 3.69
CA THR A 109 31.87 -13.47 4.27
C THR A 109 31.90 -11.98 4.64
N ALA A 110 31.37 -11.12 3.77
CA ALA A 110 31.25 -9.68 4.01
C ALA A 110 30.35 -9.38 5.23
N GLY A 111 29.28 -10.15 5.42
CA GLY A 111 28.41 -10.09 6.59
C GLY A 111 28.93 -10.88 7.81
N GLY A 112 30.23 -11.18 7.86
CA GLY A 112 30.88 -11.81 9.02
C GLY A 112 30.43 -13.26 9.30
N GLY A 113 29.80 -13.92 8.33
CA GLY A 113 29.24 -15.27 8.49
C GLY A 113 27.87 -15.32 9.17
N THR A 114 27.28 -14.17 9.51
CA THR A 114 26.00 -14.08 10.23
C THR A 114 24.86 -13.56 9.37
N GLU A 115 25.17 -12.91 8.25
CA GLU A 115 24.21 -12.41 7.26
C GLU A 115 24.84 -12.40 5.87
N TYR A 116 24.02 -12.42 4.84
CA TYR A 116 24.44 -12.11 3.47
C TYR A 116 24.38 -10.61 3.28
N LEU A 117 25.51 -9.92 3.49
CA LEU A 117 25.63 -8.48 3.25
C LEU A 117 25.75 -8.25 1.75
N LEU A 118 24.65 -7.83 1.11
CA LEU A 118 24.63 -7.60 -0.33
C LEU A 118 25.52 -6.41 -0.71
N THR A 119 26.03 -6.44 -1.94
CA THR A 119 26.80 -5.32 -2.47
C THR A 119 25.84 -4.19 -2.85
N THR A 120 26.12 -2.98 -2.39
CA THR A 120 25.29 -1.81 -2.70
C THR A 120 25.14 -1.58 -4.20
N ASN A 121 24.00 -1.03 -4.64
CA ASN A 121 23.71 -0.72 -6.04
C ASN A 121 23.90 -1.92 -7.00
N THR A 122 23.75 -3.14 -6.51
CA THR A 122 23.93 -4.38 -7.29
C THR A 122 22.60 -5.11 -7.43
N LEU A 123 22.33 -5.63 -8.63
CA LEU A 123 21.17 -6.45 -8.93
C LEU A 123 21.47 -7.94 -8.73
N TYR A 124 20.79 -8.55 -7.79
CA TYR A 124 20.80 -9.98 -7.54
C TYR A 124 19.56 -10.60 -8.19
N GLU A 125 19.77 -11.40 -9.24
CA GLU A 125 18.72 -12.17 -9.89
C GLU A 125 18.69 -13.58 -9.31
N ILE A 126 17.55 -13.95 -8.73
CA ILE A 126 17.29 -15.29 -8.22
C ILE A 126 16.80 -16.16 -9.38
N ASN A 127 17.34 -17.36 -9.48
CA ASN A 127 16.94 -18.34 -10.48
C ASN A 127 16.76 -19.70 -9.80
N GLY A 128 15.50 -20.04 -9.51
CA GLY A 128 15.10 -21.22 -8.77
C GLY A 128 14.91 -20.99 -7.27
N THR A 129 14.71 -22.09 -6.55
CA THR A 129 14.47 -22.10 -5.10
C THR A 129 15.79 -22.08 -4.32
N ILE A 130 16.05 -20.99 -3.60
CA ILE A 130 17.28 -20.78 -2.83
C ILE A 130 17.00 -20.90 -1.33
N LEU A 131 17.52 -21.95 -0.71
CA LEU A 131 17.50 -22.11 0.74
C LEU A 131 18.70 -21.40 1.37
N LEU A 132 18.42 -20.38 2.18
CA LEU A 132 19.42 -19.55 2.83
C LEU A 132 19.68 -20.01 4.27
N ALA A 133 20.94 -19.92 4.69
CA ALA A 133 21.38 -20.29 6.06
C ALA A 133 21.39 -19.09 7.04
N ALA A 134 21.40 -17.88 6.50
CA ALA A 134 21.50 -16.60 7.22
C ALA A 134 20.53 -15.57 6.61
N PRO A 135 20.14 -14.50 7.33
CA PRO A 135 19.34 -13.42 6.76
C PRO A 135 20.10 -12.68 5.65
N ILE A 136 19.36 -12.08 4.72
CA ILE A 136 19.87 -11.11 3.75
C ILE A 136 19.81 -9.72 4.37
N ASN A 137 20.94 -9.00 4.32
CA ASN A 137 21.00 -7.57 4.52
C ASN A 137 21.05 -6.87 3.16
N LEU A 138 19.96 -6.16 2.83
CA LEU A 138 19.77 -5.58 1.49
C LEU A 138 20.85 -4.57 1.12
N ASN A 139 21.34 -3.78 2.08
CA ASN A 139 22.44 -2.81 1.85
C ASN A 139 22.25 -1.92 0.60
N SER A 140 21.02 -1.45 0.34
CA SER A 140 20.65 -0.69 -0.88
C SER A 140 20.85 -1.45 -2.21
N ALA A 141 20.84 -2.78 -2.17
CA ALA A 141 20.84 -3.64 -3.34
C ALA A 141 19.42 -3.90 -3.86
N TYR A 142 19.34 -4.57 -5.00
CA TYR A 142 18.10 -4.94 -5.66
C TYR A 142 18.04 -6.45 -5.82
N VAL A 143 16.97 -7.09 -5.35
CA VAL A 143 16.75 -8.53 -5.49
C VAL A 143 15.55 -8.75 -6.39
N THR A 144 15.69 -9.60 -7.41
CA THR A 144 14.64 -9.84 -8.40
C THR A 144 14.56 -11.31 -8.79
N GLY A 145 13.36 -11.77 -9.12
CA GLY A 145 13.16 -12.99 -9.92
C GLY A 145 12.64 -12.64 -11.32
N ARG A 146 12.24 -13.66 -12.06
CA ARG A 146 11.54 -13.57 -13.36
C ARG A 146 10.25 -14.38 -13.37
N ASP A 147 10.22 -15.49 -12.64
CA ASP A 147 9.05 -16.34 -12.47
C ASP A 147 8.78 -16.56 -10.99
N THR A 148 7.74 -15.93 -10.45
CA THR A 148 7.37 -16.05 -9.04
C THR A 148 7.07 -17.49 -8.61
N ASN A 149 6.76 -18.40 -9.52
CA ASN A 149 6.49 -19.81 -9.18
C ASN A 149 7.78 -20.64 -8.99
N GLU A 150 8.89 -20.22 -9.59
CA GLU A 150 10.16 -20.96 -9.56
C GLU A 150 11.25 -20.21 -8.78
N ASP A 151 11.23 -18.87 -8.79
CA ASP A 151 12.21 -18.02 -8.13
C ASP A 151 11.78 -17.72 -6.70
N VAL A 152 12.28 -18.55 -5.78
CA VAL A 152 11.85 -18.59 -4.39
C VAL A 152 13.02 -18.35 -3.45
N LEU A 153 12.89 -17.42 -2.51
CA LEU A 153 13.81 -17.30 -1.39
C LEU A 153 13.22 -17.94 -0.14
N VAL A 154 13.95 -18.91 0.42
CA VAL A 154 13.52 -19.71 1.56
C VAL A 154 14.45 -19.51 2.74
N ARG A 155 13.89 -19.19 3.92
CA ARG A 155 14.60 -19.27 5.20
C ARG A 155 13.82 -20.13 6.19
N SER A 156 14.23 -21.39 6.34
CA SER A 156 13.59 -22.28 7.32
C SER A 156 14.05 -21.95 8.75
N GLY A 157 13.15 -21.40 9.57
CA GLY A 157 13.42 -20.89 10.92
C GLY A 157 14.35 -19.66 10.91
N GLY A 158 14.06 -18.65 11.74
CA GLY A 158 14.81 -17.38 11.75
C GLY A 158 14.38 -16.42 10.63
N THR A 159 15.15 -15.34 10.45
CA THR A 159 14.76 -14.21 9.59
C THR A 159 15.30 -14.31 8.16
N LEU A 160 14.47 -14.03 7.15
CA LEU A 160 14.86 -13.98 5.75
C LEU A 160 15.54 -12.66 5.37
N PHE A 161 14.95 -11.51 5.71
CA PHE A 161 15.54 -10.18 5.50
C PHE A 161 15.71 -9.45 6.84
N ALA A 162 16.93 -8.99 7.11
CA ALA A 162 17.27 -8.26 8.33
C ALA A 162 18.21 -7.08 8.02
N GLY A 163 18.27 -6.12 8.94
CA GLY A 163 19.16 -4.96 8.84
C GLY A 163 18.42 -3.63 8.73
N SER A 164 19.20 -2.56 8.56
CA SER A 164 18.70 -1.19 8.56
C SER A 164 18.64 -0.54 7.18
N ALA A 165 19.35 -1.12 6.21
CA ALA A 165 19.38 -0.57 4.86
C ALA A 165 18.14 -0.97 4.06
N GLY A 166 17.67 -0.03 3.24
CA GLY A 166 16.62 -0.28 2.25
C GLY A 166 17.12 -1.03 1.01
N GLY A 167 16.33 -0.97 -0.05
CA GLY A 167 16.57 -1.69 -1.30
C GLY A 167 15.26 -1.96 -2.04
N SER A 168 15.33 -2.82 -3.05
CA SER A 168 14.10 -3.29 -3.72
C SER A 168 14.05 -4.80 -3.83
N ILE A 169 12.89 -5.39 -3.58
CA ILE A 169 12.59 -6.81 -3.80
C ILE A 169 11.43 -6.90 -4.77
N ARG A 170 11.56 -7.71 -5.83
CA ARG A 170 10.48 -7.86 -6.82
C ARG A 170 10.43 -9.22 -7.51
N ASN A 171 9.25 -9.60 -8.01
CA ASN A 171 9.06 -10.79 -8.84
C ASN A 171 9.54 -12.09 -8.18
N LEU A 172 9.30 -12.25 -6.87
CA LEU A 172 9.74 -13.41 -6.10
C LEU A 172 8.62 -13.98 -5.24
N THR A 173 8.76 -15.27 -4.91
CA THR A 173 8.09 -15.85 -3.74
C THR A 173 9.04 -15.83 -2.55
N LEU A 174 8.58 -15.28 -1.43
CA LEU A 174 9.29 -15.21 -0.17
C LEU A 174 8.63 -16.14 0.84
N THR A 175 9.41 -16.99 1.49
CA THR A 175 8.86 -17.90 2.50
C THR A 175 9.84 -18.16 3.64
N ALA A 176 9.33 -18.07 4.87
CA ALA A 176 10.08 -18.35 6.08
C ALA A 176 9.35 -19.41 6.94
N PRO A 177 9.32 -20.68 6.50
CA PRO A 177 8.60 -21.74 7.20
C PRO A 177 9.31 -22.16 8.49
N GLY A 178 8.57 -22.83 9.37
CA GLY A 178 9.10 -23.37 10.63
C GLY A 178 9.04 -22.39 11.81
N ILE A 179 9.21 -22.93 13.02
CA ILE A 179 9.08 -22.16 14.27
C ILE A 179 10.09 -21.01 14.28
N GLY A 180 9.60 -19.80 14.55
CA GLY A 180 10.41 -18.58 14.55
C GLY A 180 10.85 -18.10 13.16
N GLY A 181 10.27 -18.65 12.08
CA GLY A 181 10.47 -18.16 10.72
C GLY A 181 9.82 -16.77 10.52
N VAL A 182 10.62 -15.80 10.08
CA VAL A 182 10.18 -14.42 9.86
C VAL A 182 10.65 -13.94 8.50
N VAL A 183 9.77 -13.35 7.69
CA VAL A 183 10.17 -12.82 6.38
C VAL A 183 10.96 -11.52 6.54
N PHE A 184 10.43 -10.55 7.28
CA PHE A 184 11.05 -9.25 7.49
C PHE A 184 11.33 -8.98 8.97
N ASN A 185 12.55 -8.57 9.29
CA ASN A 185 12.90 -7.94 10.57
C ASN A 185 13.81 -6.75 10.27
N LEU A 186 13.22 -5.70 9.73
CA LEU A 186 13.94 -4.52 9.23
C LEU A 186 13.71 -3.33 10.16
N THR A 187 14.77 -2.60 10.48
CA THR A 187 14.75 -1.41 11.35
C THR A 187 15.69 -0.36 10.80
N GLY A 188 15.15 0.62 10.09
CA GLY A 188 15.89 1.74 9.48
C GLY A 188 16.30 2.81 10.49
N THR A 189 16.66 3.98 9.96
CA THR A 189 17.06 5.17 10.72
C THR A 189 16.19 6.40 10.42
N GLY A 190 15.11 6.22 9.66
CA GLY A 190 14.19 7.24 9.22
C GLY A 190 14.59 7.91 7.89
N THR A 191 15.58 7.37 7.17
CA THR A 191 16.07 7.95 5.90
C THR A 191 16.01 6.98 4.72
N GLU A 192 15.92 5.69 5.00
CA GLU A 192 16.00 4.62 4.03
C GLU A 192 14.65 4.37 3.35
N ASN A 193 14.71 3.88 2.12
CA ASN A 193 13.53 3.52 1.34
C ASN A 193 13.54 2.02 1.03
N LEU A 194 12.41 1.35 1.26
CA LEU A 194 12.18 -0.04 0.92
C LEU A 194 11.07 -0.14 -0.12
N ILE A 195 11.33 -0.89 -1.18
CA ILE A 195 10.34 -1.16 -2.24
C ILE A 195 10.13 -2.68 -2.34
N LEU A 196 8.90 -3.14 -2.16
CA LEU A 196 8.52 -4.55 -2.32
C LEU A 196 7.40 -4.65 -3.36
N ARG A 197 7.63 -5.39 -4.45
CA ARG A 197 6.67 -5.40 -5.56
C ARG A 197 6.47 -6.75 -6.22
N ASP A 198 5.29 -6.97 -6.79
CA ASP A 198 5.02 -8.09 -7.71
C ASP A 198 5.44 -9.44 -7.11
N SER A 199 5.14 -9.67 -5.82
CA SER A 199 5.72 -10.78 -5.04
C SER A 199 4.68 -11.50 -4.19
N PHE A 200 4.98 -12.75 -3.86
CA PHE A 200 4.17 -13.59 -2.98
C PHE A 200 4.88 -13.79 -1.64
N ILE A 201 4.15 -13.69 -0.54
CA ILE A 201 4.65 -13.97 0.80
C ILE A 201 3.82 -15.11 1.37
N VAL A 202 4.44 -16.28 1.51
CA VAL A 202 3.69 -17.52 1.72
C VAL A 202 4.28 -18.41 2.81
N ASN A 203 3.42 -19.20 3.44
CA ASN A 203 3.81 -20.31 4.34
C ASN A 203 4.80 -19.91 5.45
N SER A 204 4.73 -18.66 5.92
CA SER A 204 5.68 -18.14 6.90
C SER A 204 5.08 -18.18 8.30
N ALA A 205 5.92 -18.45 9.31
CA ALA A 205 5.44 -18.36 10.70
C ALA A 205 5.08 -16.91 11.08
N SER A 206 5.74 -15.92 10.47
CA SER A 206 5.36 -14.51 10.52
C SER A 206 5.83 -13.77 9.27
N VAL A 207 5.03 -12.84 8.77
CA VAL A 207 5.53 -11.87 7.76
C VAL A 207 6.54 -10.93 8.40
N GLY A 208 6.31 -10.48 9.64
CA GLY A 208 7.34 -9.87 10.49
C GLY A 208 7.16 -8.37 10.72
N THR A 209 8.27 -7.62 10.76
CA THR A 209 8.29 -6.20 11.14
C THR A 209 9.13 -5.36 10.19
N ILE A 210 8.67 -4.14 9.93
CA ILE A 210 9.41 -3.10 9.24
C ILE A 210 9.25 -1.82 10.06
N SER A 211 10.35 -1.24 10.55
CA SER A 211 10.32 -0.04 11.39
C SER A 211 11.29 1.04 10.94
N ASP A 212 10.98 2.30 11.25
CA ASP A 212 11.90 3.44 11.13
C ASP A 212 12.43 3.65 9.70
N PHE A 213 11.60 3.44 8.67
CA PHE A 213 11.95 3.79 7.28
C PHE A 213 11.34 5.13 6.89
N ASN A 214 12.02 5.84 5.99
CA ASN A 214 11.42 7.02 5.37
C ASN A 214 10.29 6.63 4.40
N LEU A 215 10.53 5.66 3.53
CA LEU A 215 9.51 5.15 2.61
C LEU A 215 9.45 3.63 2.69
N VAL A 216 8.25 3.09 2.84
CA VAL A 216 7.95 1.69 2.54
C VAL A 216 6.89 1.67 1.46
N PHE A 217 7.25 1.20 0.27
CA PHE A 217 6.33 1.08 -0.84
C PHE A 217 6.12 -0.38 -1.24
N ASN A 218 4.95 -0.88 -0.92
CA ASN A 218 4.47 -2.19 -1.32
C ASN A 218 3.50 -2.05 -2.50
N SER A 219 3.70 -2.85 -3.56
CA SER A 219 2.78 -2.84 -4.70
C SER A 219 2.58 -4.23 -5.30
N ILE A 220 1.33 -4.66 -5.43
CA ILE A 220 0.97 -5.97 -6.04
C ILE A 220 1.62 -7.10 -5.25
N LEU A 221 1.12 -7.32 -4.04
CA LEU A 221 1.59 -8.39 -3.14
C LEU A 221 0.46 -9.33 -2.79
N GLN A 222 0.78 -10.62 -2.72
CA GLN A 222 -0.16 -11.64 -2.27
C GLN A 222 0.37 -12.33 -1.02
N PHE A 223 -0.45 -12.38 0.02
CA PHE A 223 -0.14 -13.04 1.29
C PHE A 223 -1.00 -14.30 1.44
N VAL A 224 -0.38 -15.46 1.69
CA VAL A 224 -1.09 -16.75 1.77
C VAL A 224 -0.50 -17.63 2.88
N ASN A 225 -1.36 -18.23 3.71
CA ASN A 225 -0.99 -19.22 4.71
C ASN A 225 0.14 -18.77 5.67
N ASN A 226 0.16 -17.50 6.03
CA ASN A 226 1.08 -16.98 7.05
C ASN A 226 0.43 -17.08 8.44
N SER A 227 1.19 -17.55 9.44
CA SER A 227 0.65 -17.74 10.81
C SER A 227 0.54 -16.43 11.61
N ALA A 228 1.24 -15.39 11.18
CA ALA A 228 1.13 -14.03 11.68
C ALA A 228 1.42 -13.04 10.54
N GLY A 229 0.78 -11.88 10.57
CA GLY A 229 0.95 -10.83 9.58
C GLY A 229 2.18 -9.95 9.80
N ILE A 230 2.06 -8.70 9.37
CA ILE A 230 3.14 -7.71 9.38
C ILE A 230 2.82 -6.51 10.26
N THR A 231 3.82 -6.02 11.00
CA THR A 231 3.76 -4.76 11.74
C THR A 231 4.63 -3.70 11.09
N TYR A 232 4.05 -2.53 10.83
CA TYR A 232 4.77 -1.32 10.42
C TYR A 232 4.86 -0.36 11.59
N THR A 233 6.06 0.13 11.88
CA THR A 233 6.30 1.01 13.04
C THR A 233 7.08 2.26 12.63
N ASP A 234 6.62 3.45 13.03
CA ASP A 234 7.37 4.70 12.86
C ASP A 234 7.87 4.92 11.40
N ILE A 235 6.99 4.72 10.42
CA ILE A 235 7.31 4.90 8.99
C ILE A 235 6.84 6.28 8.55
N ASN A 236 7.71 7.11 7.96
CA ASN A 236 7.26 8.41 7.47
C ASN A 236 6.18 8.22 6.39
N GLN A 237 6.52 7.56 5.28
CA GLN A 237 5.61 7.34 4.15
C GLN A 237 5.37 5.84 3.94
N LEU A 238 4.20 5.36 4.36
CA LEU A 238 3.76 3.98 4.17
C LEU A 238 2.75 3.89 3.03
N LEU A 239 3.18 3.33 1.90
CA LEU A 239 2.38 3.21 0.68
C LEU A 239 2.12 1.72 0.39
N LEU A 240 0.87 1.29 0.51
CA LEU A 240 0.43 -0.09 0.35
C LEU A 240 -0.58 -0.18 -0.80
N ASN A 241 -0.16 -0.71 -1.94
CA ASN A 241 -0.96 -0.70 -3.16
C ASN A 241 -1.27 -2.12 -3.64
N SER A 242 -2.55 -2.44 -3.84
CA SER A 242 -3.02 -3.69 -4.44
C SER A 242 -2.47 -4.92 -3.71
N GLU A 243 -2.63 -4.97 -2.39
CA GLU A 243 -2.27 -6.13 -1.57
C GLU A 243 -3.47 -7.06 -1.41
N GLY A 244 -3.28 -8.36 -1.67
CA GLY A 244 -4.26 -9.41 -1.46
C GLY A 244 -3.92 -10.25 -0.23
N TRP A 245 -4.75 -10.17 0.80
CA TRP A 245 -4.68 -11.05 1.98
C TRP A 245 -5.74 -12.14 1.85
N ASP A 246 -5.29 -13.36 1.59
CA ASP A 246 -6.14 -14.56 1.49
C ASP A 246 -6.62 -15.04 2.87
N GLY A 247 -7.80 -15.67 2.92
CA GLY A 247 -8.41 -16.15 4.17
C GLY A 247 -7.64 -17.25 4.90
N THR A 248 -6.59 -17.82 4.31
CA THR A 248 -5.69 -18.78 4.96
C THR A 248 -4.68 -18.15 5.92
N ASN A 249 -4.51 -16.82 5.91
CA ASN A 249 -3.64 -16.15 6.88
C ASN A 249 -4.29 -16.10 8.26
N ALA A 250 -3.47 -16.15 9.32
CA ALA A 250 -3.90 -16.09 10.71
C ALA A 250 -3.34 -14.84 11.43
N GLY A 251 -3.74 -14.64 12.69
CA GLY A 251 -3.32 -13.49 13.50
C GLY A 251 -3.92 -12.17 12.99
N THR A 252 -3.21 -11.07 13.18
CA THR A 252 -3.56 -9.79 12.54
C THR A 252 -2.76 -9.63 11.27
N TYR A 253 -3.43 -9.36 10.14
CA TYR A 253 -2.75 -9.29 8.84
C TYR A 253 -1.80 -8.10 8.75
N GLN A 254 -2.27 -6.92 9.15
CA GLN A 254 -1.47 -5.70 9.15
C GLN A 254 -1.70 -4.90 10.42
N THR A 255 -0.63 -4.50 11.08
CA THR A 255 -0.65 -3.69 12.30
C THR A 255 0.18 -2.43 12.11
N MET A 256 -0.39 -1.28 12.50
CA MET A 256 0.26 0.03 12.45
C MET A 256 0.57 0.51 13.86
N VAL A 257 1.81 0.91 14.11
CA VAL A 257 2.29 1.34 15.43
C VAL A 257 3.12 2.62 15.31
N GLY A 258 2.94 3.53 16.27
CA GLY A 258 3.77 4.74 16.35
C GLY A 258 3.33 5.84 15.40
N ASN A 259 4.30 6.59 14.90
CA ASN A 259 4.09 7.84 14.19
C ASN A 259 4.24 7.67 12.68
N PHE A 260 3.36 8.32 11.92
CA PHE A 260 3.41 8.31 10.47
C PHE A 260 3.29 9.74 9.93
N GLU A 261 3.95 10.01 8.80
CA GLU A 261 3.59 11.18 7.98
C GLU A 261 2.36 10.82 7.16
N VAL A 262 2.45 9.77 6.35
CA VAL A 262 1.37 9.30 5.47
C VAL A 262 1.20 7.80 5.61
N ILE A 263 -0.07 7.37 5.71
CA ILE A 263 -0.46 5.96 5.50
C ILE A 263 -1.43 5.92 4.32
N ALA A 264 -1.06 5.29 3.21
CA ALA A 264 -1.96 5.12 2.06
C ALA A 264 -2.09 3.63 1.75
N LYS A 265 -3.26 3.05 2.01
CA LYS A 265 -3.61 1.71 1.57
C LYS A 265 -4.71 1.79 0.50
N GLN A 266 -4.38 1.32 -0.71
CA GLN A 266 -5.23 1.47 -1.88
C GLN A 266 -5.33 0.15 -2.67
N GLY A 267 -6.55 -0.23 -3.05
CA GLY A 267 -6.80 -1.40 -3.89
C GLY A 267 -6.49 -2.76 -3.24
N GLY A 268 -6.81 -3.84 -3.95
CA GLY A 268 -6.63 -5.21 -3.46
C GLY A 268 -7.77 -5.66 -2.54
N PHE A 269 -7.48 -6.63 -1.67
CA PHE A 269 -8.50 -7.23 -0.82
C PHE A 269 -7.94 -7.77 0.50
N SER A 270 -8.81 -7.92 1.48
CA SER A 270 -8.56 -8.59 2.75
C SER A 270 -9.72 -9.54 3.05
N GLU A 271 -9.51 -10.82 2.82
CA GLU A 271 -10.43 -11.89 3.20
C GLU A 271 -10.10 -12.33 4.63
N VAL A 272 -10.92 -11.93 5.60
CA VAL A 272 -10.67 -12.21 7.01
C VAL A 272 -11.54 -13.38 7.46
N ILE A 273 -10.93 -14.56 7.58
CA ILE A 273 -11.58 -15.79 8.04
C ILE A 273 -10.79 -16.39 9.20
N GLY A 274 -11.35 -16.37 10.41
CA GLY A 274 -10.71 -16.96 11.60
C GLY A 274 -9.45 -16.24 12.12
N ALA A 275 -9.01 -15.18 11.44
CA ALA A 275 -7.94 -14.28 11.86
C ALA A 275 -8.40 -13.32 12.97
N THR A 276 -7.46 -12.73 13.70
CA THR A 276 -7.71 -11.77 14.78
C THR A 276 -8.27 -10.45 14.24
N ALA A 277 -7.63 -9.91 13.20
CA ALA A 277 -8.10 -8.73 12.48
C ALA A 277 -7.47 -8.63 11.08
N GLY A 278 -8.15 -7.98 10.13
CA GLY A 278 -7.56 -7.64 8.83
C GLY A 278 -6.62 -6.44 8.89
N PHE A 279 -6.95 -5.43 9.70
CA PHE A 279 -6.15 -4.22 9.82
C PHE A 279 -6.28 -3.64 11.23
N ASP A 280 -5.14 -3.33 11.86
CA ASP A 280 -5.10 -2.83 13.23
C ASP A 280 -4.36 -1.50 13.30
N VAL A 281 -5.08 -0.46 13.71
CA VAL A 281 -4.57 0.90 13.87
C VAL A 281 -4.54 1.34 15.34
N THR A 282 -4.76 0.42 16.28
CA THR A 282 -4.86 0.76 17.70
C THR A 282 -3.55 1.26 18.30
N GLY A 283 -2.42 0.90 17.68
CA GLY A 283 -1.08 1.34 18.07
C GLY A 283 -0.62 2.66 17.45
N VAL A 284 -1.42 3.28 16.56
CA VAL A 284 -1.06 4.56 15.93
C VAL A 284 -1.12 5.69 16.96
N THR A 285 -0.02 6.44 17.08
CA THR A 285 0.09 7.56 18.03
C THR A 285 -0.09 8.92 17.37
N ALA A 286 0.37 9.09 16.13
CA ALA A 286 0.21 10.33 15.39
C ALA A 286 0.26 10.09 13.87
N ILE A 287 -0.51 10.89 13.13
CA ILE A 287 -0.46 10.98 11.67
C ILE A 287 -0.42 12.47 11.30
N SER A 288 0.65 12.92 10.64
CA SER A 288 0.86 14.36 10.38
C SER A 288 0.44 14.83 8.98
N GLY A 289 0.56 13.98 7.97
CA GLY A 289 0.20 14.24 6.57
C GLY A 289 -1.14 13.64 6.12
N GLY A 290 -1.72 12.75 6.93
CA GLY A 290 -3.03 12.13 6.72
C GLY A 290 -2.94 10.66 6.34
N ALA A 291 -4.08 9.97 6.44
CA ALA A 291 -4.19 8.56 6.11
C ALA A 291 -5.35 8.29 5.15
N THR A 292 -5.19 7.27 4.31
CA THR A 292 -6.20 6.87 3.33
C THR A 292 -6.31 5.35 3.30
N LEU A 293 -7.55 4.86 3.37
CA LEU A 293 -7.91 3.47 3.15
C LEU A 293 -9.00 3.44 2.07
N ALA A 294 -8.63 3.15 0.83
CA ALA A 294 -9.53 3.30 -0.32
C ALA A 294 -9.51 2.07 -1.25
N ASP A 295 -10.68 1.70 -1.76
CA ASP A 295 -10.85 0.65 -2.78
C ASP A 295 -10.29 -0.74 -2.41
N VAL A 296 -10.06 -0.99 -1.11
CA VAL A 296 -9.73 -2.31 -0.57
C VAL A 296 -11.02 -3.04 -0.21
N ALA A 297 -11.24 -4.23 -0.76
CA ALA A 297 -12.41 -5.04 -0.39
C ALA A 297 -12.15 -5.81 0.92
N PHE A 298 -12.95 -5.57 1.95
CA PHE A 298 -12.96 -6.38 3.18
C PHE A 298 -14.14 -7.35 3.17
N TYR A 299 -13.85 -8.66 3.29
CA TYR A 299 -14.87 -9.71 3.28
C TYR A 299 -14.43 -10.95 4.09
N GLY A 300 -15.26 -12.00 4.15
CA GLY A 300 -14.96 -13.23 4.91
C GLY A 300 -15.67 -13.34 6.26
N GLY A 301 -16.30 -12.26 6.74
CA GLY A 301 -17.15 -12.25 7.94
C GLY A 301 -16.40 -12.24 9.27
N GLY A 302 -15.06 -12.17 9.25
CA GLY A 302 -14.23 -11.96 10.43
C GLY A 302 -14.22 -10.50 10.91
N ASN A 303 -13.32 -10.22 11.86
CA ASN A 303 -13.09 -8.88 12.37
C ASN A 303 -12.22 -8.08 11.39
N TYR A 304 -12.78 -7.09 10.69
CA TYR A 304 -12.02 -6.38 9.66
C TYR A 304 -11.02 -5.37 10.23
N ILE A 305 -11.46 -4.54 11.18
CA ILE A 305 -10.68 -3.42 11.69
C ILE A 305 -10.64 -3.47 13.22
N ASN A 306 -9.43 -3.35 13.78
CA ASN A 306 -9.23 -2.90 15.16
C ASN A 306 -8.95 -1.40 15.14
N GLY A 307 -9.90 -0.61 15.64
CA GLY A 307 -9.89 0.85 15.58
C GLY A 307 -9.73 1.56 16.92
N THR A 308 -9.41 2.85 16.87
CA THR A 308 -9.26 3.78 18.02
C THR A 308 -10.07 5.06 17.85
N SER A 309 -11.12 5.04 17.02
CA SER A 309 -11.97 6.20 16.80
C SER A 309 -12.49 6.81 18.11
N PRO A 310 -12.44 8.15 18.26
CA PRO A 310 -13.14 8.84 19.33
C PRO A 310 -14.67 8.91 19.08
N TYR A 311 -15.13 8.57 17.88
CA TYR A 311 -16.54 8.60 17.48
C TYR A 311 -17.16 7.21 17.64
N THR A 312 -18.21 7.11 18.47
CA THR A 312 -18.91 5.85 18.74
C THR A 312 -19.43 5.19 17.45
N GLY A 313 -19.05 3.93 17.23
CA GLY A 313 -19.48 3.14 16.07
C GLY A 313 -18.60 3.28 14.82
N TYR A 314 -17.51 4.03 14.92
CA TYR A 314 -16.51 4.23 13.88
C TYR A 314 -15.17 3.61 14.29
N ASN A 315 -14.26 3.43 13.35
CA ASN A 315 -12.99 2.74 13.60
C ASN A 315 -11.79 3.68 13.58
N PHE A 316 -11.85 4.78 12.83
CA PHE A 316 -10.70 5.62 12.57
C PHE A 316 -10.82 7.02 13.19
N THR A 317 -9.66 7.62 13.50
CA THR A 317 -9.56 9.03 13.88
C THR A 317 -9.79 9.93 12.67
N ARG A 318 -9.98 11.24 12.89
CA ARG A 318 -10.27 12.21 11.82
C ARG A 318 -9.19 12.34 10.76
N GLU A 319 -7.95 11.92 11.04
CA GLU A 319 -6.82 11.96 10.11
C GLU A 319 -6.96 10.95 8.96
N TRP A 320 -7.88 9.99 9.06
CA TRP A 320 -8.14 8.99 8.03
C TRP A 320 -9.26 9.41 7.08
N ASP A 321 -9.11 9.16 5.79
CA ASP A 321 -10.21 9.12 4.82
C ASP A 321 -10.43 7.66 4.38
N VAL A 322 -11.60 7.10 4.73
CA VAL A 322 -11.93 5.68 4.49
C VAL A 322 -13.11 5.51 3.55
N ASN A 323 -12.89 4.78 2.46
CA ASN A 323 -13.92 4.40 1.50
C ASN A 323 -13.61 3.02 0.91
N CYS A 324 -14.14 1.98 1.57
CA CYS A 324 -13.86 0.59 1.26
C CYS A 324 -15.14 -0.26 1.25
N PRO A 325 -15.32 -1.14 0.25
CA PRO A 325 -16.34 -2.19 0.34
C PRO A 325 -16.16 -3.03 1.61
N GLY A 326 -17.24 -3.24 2.36
CA GLY A 326 -17.23 -3.99 3.62
C GLY A 326 -17.01 -3.14 4.88
N LEU A 327 -16.65 -1.86 4.73
CA LEU A 327 -16.49 -0.91 5.83
C LEU A 327 -17.50 0.24 5.72
N LEU A 328 -17.74 0.92 6.84
CA LEU A 328 -18.43 2.21 6.81
C LEU A 328 -17.53 3.24 6.12
N VAL A 329 -18.16 4.17 5.40
CA VAL A 329 -17.43 5.34 4.88
C VAL A 329 -17.11 6.24 6.07
N GLU A 330 -15.84 6.55 6.28
CA GLU A 330 -15.36 7.40 7.36
C GLU A 330 -14.53 8.55 6.76
N THR A 331 -15.21 9.61 6.32
CA THR A 331 -14.57 10.80 5.71
C THR A 331 -15.23 12.08 6.21
N ASP A 332 -14.57 13.23 6.03
CA ASP A 332 -15.20 14.53 6.33
C ASP A 332 -16.53 14.71 5.57
N GLY A 333 -16.67 14.09 4.39
CA GLY A 333 -17.87 14.17 3.55
C GLY A 333 -19.13 13.52 4.12
N VAL A 334 -19.00 12.69 5.16
CA VAL A 334 -20.15 12.07 5.86
C VAL A 334 -20.24 12.49 7.34
N ALA A 335 -19.48 13.51 7.74
CA ALA A 335 -19.56 14.11 9.06
C ALA A 335 -21.00 14.55 9.36
N ALA A 336 -21.48 14.21 10.56
CA ALA A 336 -22.84 14.46 10.98
C ALA A 336 -22.92 14.60 12.50
N GLY A 337 -23.96 15.28 12.97
CA GLY A 337 -24.22 15.42 14.40
C GLY A 337 -25.67 15.79 14.68
N ASN A 338 -26.10 15.52 15.90
CA ASN A 338 -27.38 15.97 16.39
C ASN A 338 -27.33 16.23 17.89
N PHE A 339 -28.03 17.27 18.34
CA PHE A 339 -28.42 17.38 19.74
C PHE A 339 -29.90 17.69 19.88
N TYR A 340 -30.44 17.36 21.04
CA TYR A 340 -31.82 17.66 21.37
C TYR A 340 -32.02 17.81 22.87
N SER A 341 -33.02 18.60 23.26
CA SER A 341 -33.40 18.72 24.67
C SER A 341 -34.01 17.41 25.16
N ASN A 342 -33.51 16.90 26.28
CA ASN A 342 -34.04 15.69 26.92
C ASN A 342 -35.06 15.99 28.03
N ARG A 343 -35.54 17.23 28.13
CA ARG A 343 -36.54 17.60 29.13
C ARG A 343 -37.93 17.07 28.79
N PRO A 344 -38.79 16.85 29.80
CA PRO A 344 -40.19 16.57 29.57
C PRO A 344 -40.85 17.70 28.76
N VAL A 345 -41.55 17.33 27.68
CA VAL A 345 -42.25 18.27 26.78
C VAL A 345 -43.31 19.10 27.52
N THR A 346 -43.78 18.66 28.68
CA THR A 346 -44.78 19.38 29.48
C THR A 346 -44.21 20.56 30.27
N THR A 347 -42.91 20.58 30.56
CA THR A 347 -42.28 21.60 31.40
C THR A 347 -41.23 22.41 30.66
N GLY A 348 -40.44 21.79 29.79
CA GLY A 348 -39.35 22.45 29.07
C GLY A 348 -38.27 23.03 29.98
N PHE A 349 -37.44 23.91 29.41
CA PHE A 349 -36.52 24.76 30.16
C PHE A 349 -36.80 26.24 29.88
N THR A 350 -36.29 27.11 30.76
CA THR A 350 -36.60 28.55 30.71
C THR A 350 -35.33 29.38 30.65
N GLN A 351 -35.37 30.46 29.88
CA GLN A 351 -34.32 31.45 29.77
C GLN A 351 -34.91 32.87 29.79
N THR A 352 -34.17 33.83 30.37
CA THR A 352 -34.53 35.25 30.25
C THR A 352 -34.08 35.79 28.90
N ILE A 353 -34.97 36.44 28.16
CA ILE A 353 -34.65 37.17 26.93
C ILE A 353 -34.83 38.67 27.16
N SER A 354 -33.87 39.46 26.68
CA SER A 354 -33.88 40.93 26.77
C SER A 354 -34.00 41.56 25.39
N SER A 355 -34.38 42.84 25.35
CA SER A 355 -34.50 43.61 24.10
C SER A 355 -33.14 43.82 23.41
N GLY A 356 -33.11 43.66 22.09
CA GLY A 356 -32.08 44.21 21.22
C GLY A 356 -31.03 43.23 20.71
N THR A 357 -30.41 42.41 21.57
CA THR A 357 -29.29 41.53 21.15
C THR A 357 -29.73 40.07 21.13
N ALA A 358 -29.37 39.33 20.08
CA ALA A 358 -29.59 37.90 20.02
C ALA A 358 -28.70 37.20 21.07
N VAL A 359 -29.26 36.26 21.81
CA VAL A 359 -28.58 35.48 22.83
C VAL A 359 -28.72 33.99 22.53
N GLU A 360 -27.70 33.22 22.83
CA GLU A 360 -27.73 31.75 22.72
C GLU A 360 -28.87 31.17 23.54
N VAL A 361 -29.55 30.15 23.02
CA VAL A 361 -30.52 29.35 23.75
C VAL A 361 -29.78 28.45 24.74
N GLN A 362 -29.79 28.84 26.01
CA GLN A 362 -29.08 28.13 27.08
C GLN A 362 -30.02 27.17 27.80
N GLY A 363 -29.81 25.85 27.63
CA GLY A 363 -30.65 24.82 28.27
C GLY A 363 -30.08 24.17 29.52
N ASN A 364 -29.06 24.79 30.14
CA ASN A 364 -28.60 24.50 31.49
C ASN A 364 -28.40 22.99 31.79
N GLY A 365 -27.69 22.28 30.91
CA GLY A 365 -27.33 20.86 31.07
C GLY A 365 -28.40 19.83 30.72
N THR A 366 -29.41 20.19 29.95
CA THR A 366 -30.55 19.30 29.60
C THR A 366 -30.62 18.90 28.13
N PHE A 367 -29.45 18.72 27.52
CA PHE A 367 -29.34 18.24 26.15
C PHE A 367 -28.60 16.92 26.07
N VAL A 368 -28.97 16.14 25.06
CA VAL A 368 -28.30 14.91 24.66
C VAL A 368 -27.81 15.10 23.24
N ALA A 369 -26.52 14.86 23.03
CA ALA A 369 -25.93 14.77 21.70
C ALA A 369 -25.83 13.29 21.28
N ASN A 370 -26.15 13.00 20.02
CA ASN A 370 -26.07 11.66 19.45
C ASN A 370 -25.71 11.72 17.97
N ASN A 371 -25.43 10.55 17.38
CA ASN A 371 -25.03 10.41 15.98
C ASN A 371 -23.87 11.34 15.59
N LEU A 372 -22.92 11.52 16.52
CA LEU A 372 -21.77 12.38 16.34
C LEU A 372 -20.68 11.63 15.57
N PHE A 373 -20.34 12.13 14.39
CA PHE A 373 -19.19 11.68 13.61
C PHE A 373 -18.44 12.90 13.10
N ARG A 374 -17.18 13.05 13.52
CA ARG A 374 -16.38 14.29 13.34
C ARG A 374 -17.09 15.52 13.86
N PHE A 375 -17.90 15.33 14.90
CA PHE A 375 -18.49 16.36 15.72
C PHE A 375 -18.27 16.01 17.18
N THR A 376 -18.09 17.03 17.99
CA THR A 376 -18.20 16.93 19.45
C THR A 376 -19.34 17.83 19.92
N SER A 377 -19.68 17.74 21.20
CA SER A 377 -20.68 18.62 21.80
C SER A 377 -20.16 19.26 23.06
N THR A 378 -20.40 20.56 23.19
CA THR A 378 -19.94 21.43 24.29
C THR A 378 -21.13 22.21 24.87
N GLY A 379 -20.90 23.16 25.78
CA GLY A 379 -21.97 24.02 26.32
C GLY A 379 -23.00 23.34 27.22
N GLY A 380 -22.79 22.07 27.60
CA GLY A 380 -23.85 21.26 28.23
C GLY A 380 -24.72 20.51 27.20
N ASN A 381 -24.11 20.22 26.04
CA ASN A 381 -24.62 19.49 24.88
C ASN A 381 -25.60 20.26 23.98
N ASN A 382 -25.57 21.59 23.99
CA ASN A 382 -26.41 22.47 23.15
C ASN A 382 -25.62 23.16 22.03
N GLU A 383 -24.42 22.69 21.78
CA GLU A 383 -23.47 23.20 20.80
C GLU A 383 -22.87 22.01 20.06
N LEU A 384 -22.83 22.07 18.72
CA LEU A 384 -22.12 21.08 17.89
C LEU A 384 -20.85 21.72 17.36
N VAL A 385 -19.70 21.17 17.75
CA VAL A 385 -18.39 21.64 17.32
C VAL A 385 -17.89 20.70 16.24
N TYR A 386 -17.58 21.23 15.06
CA TYR A 386 -17.01 20.43 13.98
C TYR A 386 -15.58 20.03 14.33
N ASP A 387 -15.29 18.73 14.26
CA ASP A 387 -14.01 18.12 14.65
C ASP A 387 -13.33 17.41 13.46
N GLY A 388 -13.80 17.63 12.24
CA GLY A 388 -13.15 17.12 11.04
C GLY A 388 -11.96 17.96 10.59
N VAL A 389 -11.23 17.52 9.56
CA VAL A 389 -9.95 18.14 9.17
C VAL A 389 -10.16 19.26 8.14
N LYS A 390 -10.98 19.00 7.12
CA LYS A 390 -11.20 19.91 5.99
C LYS A 390 -12.43 20.78 6.23
N GLU A 391 -12.31 22.09 6.02
CA GLU A 391 -13.51 22.95 5.97
C GLU A 391 -14.47 22.44 4.90
N ARG A 392 -15.75 22.33 5.25
CA ARG A 392 -16.80 21.96 4.31
C ARG A 392 -18.12 22.62 4.63
N GLN A 393 -19.00 22.64 3.64
CA GLN A 393 -20.38 23.07 3.81
C GLN A 393 -21.20 21.97 4.48
N PHE A 394 -22.07 22.41 5.40
CA PHE A 394 -23.04 21.61 6.11
C PHE A 394 -24.44 22.20 5.94
N GLN A 395 -25.43 21.31 5.86
CA GLN A 395 -26.83 21.69 6.03
C GLN A 395 -27.21 21.58 7.50
N VAL A 396 -27.64 22.69 8.10
CA VAL A 396 -28.08 22.74 9.49
C VAL A 396 -29.60 22.91 9.51
N ASN A 397 -30.28 22.09 10.30
CA ASN A 397 -31.72 22.23 10.55
C ASN A 397 -31.98 22.26 12.05
N ALA A 398 -32.80 23.20 12.50
CA ALA A 398 -33.26 23.27 13.87
C ALA A 398 -34.79 23.33 13.93
N SER A 399 -35.37 22.71 14.96
CA SER A 399 -36.79 22.79 15.27
C SER A 399 -37.00 23.03 16.76
N LEU A 400 -37.84 23.99 17.10
CA LEU A 400 -38.17 24.33 18.49
C LEU A 400 -39.68 24.46 18.68
N SER A 401 -40.17 24.07 19.86
CA SER A 401 -41.50 24.45 20.36
C SER A 401 -41.34 25.38 21.55
N ILE A 402 -41.81 26.62 21.41
CA ILE A 402 -41.54 27.71 22.36
C ILE A 402 -42.81 28.37 22.86
N ARG A 403 -42.70 29.00 24.02
CA ARG A 403 -43.65 29.97 24.57
C ARG A 403 -42.88 31.12 25.20
N VAL A 404 -43.44 32.32 25.21
CA VAL A 404 -42.82 33.45 25.90
C VAL A 404 -43.81 34.03 26.90
N ASN A 405 -43.44 34.10 28.17
CA ASN A 405 -44.27 34.69 29.22
C ASN A 405 -43.93 36.19 29.38
N GLY A 406 -44.93 37.04 29.59
CA GLY A 406 -44.78 38.49 29.70
C GLY A 406 -44.72 39.22 28.35
N ALA A 407 -45.14 38.55 27.27
CA ALA A 407 -44.76 38.87 25.90
C ALA A 407 -45.89 39.33 24.99
N SER A 408 -47.10 39.54 25.51
CA SER A 408 -48.29 39.77 24.70
C SER A 408 -48.06 40.84 23.62
N THR A 409 -48.32 40.48 22.37
CA THR A 409 -48.18 41.28 21.15
C THR A 409 -46.76 41.57 20.64
N ASN A 410 -45.71 40.96 21.20
CA ASN A 410 -44.33 41.15 20.75
C ASN A 410 -43.85 40.13 19.71
N PHE A 411 -42.85 40.52 18.92
CA PHE A 411 -42.15 39.69 17.95
C PHE A 411 -40.81 39.19 18.50
N TYR A 412 -40.50 37.93 18.21
CA TYR A 412 -39.24 37.27 18.55
C TYR A 412 -38.63 36.65 17.30
N ALA A 413 -37.32 36.71 17.19
CA ALA A 413 -36.55 36.06 16.14
C ALA A 413 -35.70 34.93 16.71
N PHE A 414 -35.50 33.90 15.92
CA PHE A 414 -34.62 32.78 16.20
C PHE A 414 -33.66 32.59 15.04
N TYR A 415 -32.43 32.17 15.35
CA TYR A 415 -31.33 32.06 14.39
C TYR A 415 -30.53 30.81 14.68
N ILE A 416 -29.92 30.27 13.64
CA ILE A 416 -28.72 29.45 13.78
C ILE A 416 -27.53 30.43 13.87
N ALA A 417 -26.62 30.18 14.79
CA ALA A 417 -25.37 30.91 14.93
C ALA A 417 -24.18 29.99 14.62
N LYS A 418 -23.12 30.58 14.06
CA LYS A 418 -21.80 29.98 13.92
C LYS A 418 -20.82 30.77 14.78
N ASP A 419 -20.13 30.10 15.70
CA ASP A 419 -19.15 30.72 16.61
C ASP A 419 -19.67 31.99 17.28
N ASN A 420 -20.89 31.91 17.83
CA ASN A 420 -21.57 33.02 18.49
C ASN A 420 -21.96 34.19 17.57
N VAL A 421 -21.85 34.02 16.25
CA VAL A 421 -22.29 34.98 15.24
C VAL A 421 -23.54 34.45 14.55
N VAL A 422 -24.64 35.19 14.62
CA VAL A 422 -25.89 34.80 13.98
C VAL A 422 -25.75 34.73 12.46
N ILE A 423 -26.26 33.65 11.87
CA ILE A 423 -26.38 33.49 10.42
C ILE A 423 -27.72 34.08 10.01
N ALA A 424 -27.73 35.31 9.50
CA ALA A 424 -28.96 36.07 9.27
C ALA A 424 -29.98 35.36 8.35
N GLU A 425 -29.53 34.58 7.38
CA GLU A 425 -30.39 33.82 6.45
C GLU A 425 -31.13 32.64 7.10
N SER A 426 -30.72 32.22 8.30
CA SER A 426 -31.38 31.13 9.04
C SER A 426 -32.61 31.57 9.82
N ASN A 427 -32.97 32.85 9.75
CA ASN A 427 -33.88 33.46 10.70
C ASN A 427 -35.34 32.95 10.58
N ALA A 428 -36.02 32.89 11.72
CA ALA A 428 -37.46 32.72 11.79
C ALA A 428 -38.06 33.71 12.79
N VAL A 429 -39.20 34.30 12.45
CA VAL A 429 -39.88 35.30 13.28
C VAL A 429 -41.24 34.77 13.70
N VAL A 430 -41.56 34.90 14.98
CA VAL A 430 -42.85 34.54 15.56
C VAL A 430 -43.44 35.72 16.33
N ARG A 431 -44.77 35.84 16.27
CA ARG A 431 -45.54 36.77 17.11
C ARG A 431 -46.17 35.99 18.27
N ILE A 432 -46.05 36.51 19.48
CA ILE A 432 -46.67 35.95 20.68
C ILE A 432 -47.92 36.77 21.02
N GLU A 433 -49.10 36.18 20.94
CA GLU A 433 -50.40 36.81 21.24
C GLU A 433 -50.63 36.95 22.74
N ASP A 434 -50.37 35.87 23.47
CA ASP A 434 -50.60 35.74 24.90
C ASP A 434 -49.64 34.71 25.54
N ASP A 435 -49.57 34.73 26.87
CA ASP A 435 -48.65 33.92 27.67
C ASP A 435 -48.97 32.41 27.68
N ASN A 436 -50.06 31.97 27.05
CA ASN A 436 -50.40 30.55 26.88
C ASN A 436 -50.08 30.03 25.46
N GLN A 437 -49.73 30.92 24.53
CA GLN A 437 -49.48 30.53 23.15
C GLN A 437 -48.18 29.74 23.02
N ILE A 438 -48.24 28.60 22.33
CA ILE A 438 -47.08 27.82 21.91
C ILE A 438 -46.88 28.03 20.40
N GLN A 439 -45.66 28.34 20.00
CA GLN A 439 -45.24 28.50 18.61
C GLN A 439 -44.22 27.44 18.25
N ASN A 440 -44.25 27.00 16.99
CA ASN A 440 -43.21 26.14 16.43
C ASN A 440 -42.29 26.99 15.56
N VAL A 441 -40.99 26.81 15.75
CA VAL A 441 -39.93 27.49 15.03
C VAL A 441 -39.16 26.45 14.24
N SER A 442 -38.93 26.70 12.95
CA SER A 442 -38.06 25.89 12.11
C SER A 442 -37.00 26.80 11.50
N LEU A 443 -35.74 26.40 11.61
CA LEU A 443 -34.58 27.10 11.08
C LEU A 443 -33.85 26.16 10.11
N SER A 444 -33.34 26.71 9.02
CA SER A 444 -32.52 25.96 8.07
C SER A 444 -31.49 26.91 7.45
N THR A 445 -30.25 26.43 7.31
CA THR A 445 -29.22 27.15 6.57
C THR A 445 -28.15 26.19 6.07
N ASN A 446 -27.38 26.64 5.08
CA ASN A 446 -26.14 26.01 4.68
C ASN A 446 -24.98 26.90 5.14
N THR A 447 -24.03 26.34 5.89
CA THR A 447 -22.86 27.09 6.34
C THR A 447 -21.61 26.25 6.24
N ASN A 448 -20.48 26.90 6.00
CA ASN A 448 -19.20 26.24 6.12
C ASN A 448 -18.77 26.20 7.59
N LEU A 449 -18.26 25.04 8.01
CA LEU A 449 -17.59 24.87 9.29
C LEU A 449 -16.13 24.44 9.04
N ALA A 450 -15.20 25.19 9.60
CA ALA A 450 -13.81 24.79 9.79
C ALA A 450 -13.65 24.05 11.13
N ASN A 451 -12.53 23.34 11.31
CA ASN A 451 -12.25 22.61 12.55
C ASN A 451 -12.35 23.55 13.76
N GLY A 452 -13.11 23.14 14.78
CA GLY A 452 -13.36 23.90 15.99
C GLY A 452 -14.49 24.92 15.91
N GLU A 453 -15.05 25.20 14.73
CA GLU A 453 -16.22 26.08 14.60
C GLU A 453 -17.48 25.35 15.07
N ALA A 454 -18.37 26.10 15.71
CA ALA A 454 -19.50 25.55 16.44
C ALA A 454 -20.85 26.12 15.98
N ILE A 455 -21.88 25.27 16.04
CA ILE A 455 -23.27 25.60 15.73
C ILE A 455 -24.10 25.68 17.00
N GLN A 456 -24.83 26.78 17.15
CA GLN A 456 -25.78 27.02 18.24
C GLN A 456 -27.10 27.59 17.72
N VAL A 457 -28.13 27.59 18.57
CA VAL A 457 -29.40 28.31 18.32
C VAL A 457 -29.43 29.58 19.16
N TYR A 458 -29.84 30.68 18.56
CA TYR A 458 -29.94 31.99 19.18
C TYR A 458 -31.39 32.49 19.13
N ALA A 459 -31.79 33.28 20.13
CA ALA A 459 -33.09 33.91 20.22
C ALA A 459 -32.96 35.42 20.52
N GLN A 460 -33.87 36.23 19.99
CA GLN A 460 -33.84 37.68 20.10
C GLN A 460 -35.26 38.24 20.25
N ARG A 461 -35.45 39.19 21.17
CA ARG A 461 -36.66 40.01 21.22
C ARG A 461 -36.55 41.17 20.23
N LEU A 462 -37.48 41.26 19.29
CA LEU A 462 -37.51 42.30 18.24
C LEU A 462 -38.32 43.53 18.64
N THR A 463 -39.41 43.37 19.40
CA THR A 463 -40.30 44.48 19.79
C THR A 463 -40.62 44.48 21.29
N GLY A 464 -41.03 45.64 21.80
CA GLY A 464 -41.28 45.86 23.22
C GLY A 464 -40.03 46.29 23.99
N ALA A 465 -40.13 46.32 25.32
CA ALA A 465 -39.05 46.72 26.22
C ALA A 465 -39.02 45.83 27.46
N GLY A 466 -37.85 45.71 28.09
CA GLY A 466 -37.66 44.91 29.30
C GLY A 466 -37.24 43.47 29.00
N THR A 467 -37.56 42.58 29.94
CA THR A 467 -37.17 41.16 29.93
C THR A 467 -38.40 40.26 29.94
N ASP A 468 -38.38 39.21 29.13
CA ASP A 468 -39.42 38.19 29.10
C ASP A 468 -38.81 36.81 29.39
N THR A 469 -39.65 35.83 29.68
CA THR A 469 -39.20 34.45 29.93
C THR A 469 -39.53 33.58 28.73
N LEU A 470 -38.51 33.17 27.97
CA LEU A 470 -38.62 32.15 26.94
C LEU A 470 -38.68 30.77 27.61
N VAL A 471 -39.70 29.99 27.25
CA VAL A 471 -39.86 28.58 27.61
C VAL A 471 -39.66 27.76 26.34
N ILE A 472 -38.76 26.78 26.38
CA ILE A 472 -38.48 25.86 25.28
C ILE A 472 -38.92 24.47 25.71
N PHE A 473 -39.95 23.94 25.07
CA PHE A 473 -40.52 22.61 25.36
C PHE A 473 -39.81 21.50 24.60
N SER A 474 -39.32 21.82 23.41
CA SER A 474 -38.50 20.93 22.58
C SER A 474 -37.53 21.78 21.79
N GLU A 475 -36.34 21.22 21.58
CA GLU A 475 -35.32 21.74 20.69
C GLU A 475 -34.58 20.54 20.12
N ASN A 476 -34.40 20.53 18.80
CA ASN A 476 -33.59 19.56 18.09
C ASN A 476 -32.81 20.30 17.02
N VAL A 477 -31.51 20.01 16.94
CA VAL A 477 -30.61 20.52 15.90
C VAL A 477 -29.89 19.35 15.29
N SER A 478 -29.95 19.26 13.97
CA SER A 478 -29.28 18.23 13.17
C SER A 478 -28.41 18.87 12.10
N ILE A 479 -27.25 18.27 11.85
CA ILE A 479 -26.27 18.74 10.87
C ILE A 479 -25.69 17.57 10.06
N LYS A 480 -25.50 17.78 8.75
CA LYS A 480 -24.93 16.80 7.81
C LYS A 480 -24.28 17.45 6.59
#